data_AF-A6MKZ5-F1
#
_entry.id   AF-A6MKZ5-F1
#
_cell.length_a   1.000
_cell.length_b   1.000
_cell.length_c   1.000
_cell.angle_alpha   90.00
_cell.angle_beta   90.00
_cell.angle_gamma   90.00
#
_symmetry.space_group_name_H-M   'P 1'
#
loop_
_entity.id
_entity.type
_entity.pdbx_description
1 polymer ?
#
loop_
_entity_poly.entity_id
_entity_poly.type
_entity_poly.pdbx_seq_one_letter_code
_entity_poly.pdbx_strand_id
1 'polypeptide(L)'
;HWRVNPSRTPGGRHHVSEEQWPHTWGPFPPYASGTGYVLSASAVQLILKVASRAPPLPLEDVFVGVSARRGGLAPTQCVKLAGATHYPLDRCCYGKFLLTSHRLDPWKMQEAWKLVGGSDGERTAPFCSWFQGVLGILRCRIIAWLHS
;
A
#
# COMPACT_ATOMS: atom_id res chain seq x y z
N HIS A 1 -4.82 6.27 3.64
CA HIS A 1 -4.84 7.73 3.80
C HIS A 1 -6.20 8.19 4.32
N TRP A 2 -6.21 9.10 5.30
CA TRP A 2 -7.43 9.65 5.91
C TRP A 2 -7.43 11.17 5.79
N ARG A 3 -8.56 11.76 5.35
CA ARG A 3 -8.77 13.21 5.24
C ARG A 3 -7.67 13.98 4.48
N VAL A 4 -7.25 13.46 3.33
CA VAL A 4 -6.28 14.15 2.47
C VAL A 4 -7.00 15.22 1.65
N ASN A 5 -6.52 16.46 1.69
CA ASN A 5 -7.03 17.53 0.86
C ASN A 5 -6.37 17.51 -0.53
N PRO A 6 -7.11 17.85 -1.61
CA PRO A 6 -6.53 18.01 -2.93
C PRO A 6 -5.40 19.04 -2.92
N SER A 7 -4.26 18.72 -3.53
CA SER A 7 -3.18 19.70 -3.68
C SER A 7 -3.54 20.71 -4.76
N ARG A 8 -3.52 22.00 -4.42
CA ARG A 8 -3.80 23.10 -5.36
C ARG A 8 -2.53 23.75 -5.93
N THR A 9 -1.35 23.19 -5.64
CA THR A 9 -0.07 23.74 -6.10
C THR A 9 0.04 23.63 -7.62
N PRO A 10 0.09 24.75 -8.38
CA PRO A 10 0.19 24.70 -9.83
C PRO A 10 1.46 23.96 -10.29
N GLY A 11 1.35 23.11 -11.31
CA GLY A 11 2.47 22.32 -11.84
C GLY A 11 2.97 21.19 -10.92
N GLY A 12 2.36 20.98 -9.76
CA GLY A 12 2.68 19.86 -8.89
C GLY A 12 2.22 18.53 -9.48
N ARG A 13 2.99 17.45 -9.26
CA ARG A 13 2.65 16.08 -9.72
C ARG A 13 1.24 15.65 -9.30
N HIS A 14 0.80 16.10 -8.13
CA HIS A 14 -0.46 15.73 -7.51
C HIS A 14 -1.49 16.87 -7.55
N HIS A 15 -1.31 17.84 -8.46
CA HIS A 15 -2.24 18.97 -8.60
C HIS A 15 -3.63 18.46 -8.97
N VAL A 16 -4.65 18.96 -8.29
CA VAL A 16 -6.06 18.72 -8.62
C VAL A 16 -6.73 20.09 -8.68
N SER A 17 -7.40 20.41 -9.79
CA SER A 17 -8.05 21.70 -9.96
C SER A 17 -9.41 21.77 -9.23
N GLU A 18 -9.96 22.98 -9.07
CA GLU A 18 -11.30 23.17 -8.50
C GLU A 18 -12.39 22.56 -9.38
N GLU A 19 -12.20 22.55 -10.70
CA GLU A 19 -13.12 21.90 -11.65
C GLU A 19 -13.14 20.38 -11.47
N GLN A 20 -11.99 19.77 -11.16
CA GLN A 20 -11.90 18.32 -10.93
C GLN A 20 -12.46 17.91 -9.57
N TRP A 21 -12.25 18.74 -8.54
CA TRP A 21 -12.71 18.49 -7.18
C TRP A 21 -13.03 19.81 -6.49
N PRO A 22 -14.31 20.21 -6.38
CA PRO A 22 -14.68 21.49 -5.76
C PRO A 22 -14.34 21.55 -4.27
N HIS A 23 -13.97 22.72 -3.75
CA HIS A 23 -13.78 22.97 -2.32
C HIS A 23 -14.96 22.50 -1.45
N THR A 24 -16.19 22.60 -1.96
CA THR A 24 -17.40 22.19 -1.25
C THR A 24 -17.47 20.70 -0.94
N TRP A 25 -16.69 19.87 -1.65
CA TRP A 25 -16.62 18.43 -1.39
C TRP A 25 -15.69 18.08 -0.22
N GLY A 26 -14.83 19.02 0.20
CA GLY A 26 -13.88 18.81 1.27
C GLY A 26 -12.78 17.80 0.90
N PRO A 27 -12.21 17.07 1.88
CA PRO A 27 -11.12 16.13 1.63
C PRO A 27 -11.59 14.90 0.86
N PHE A 28 -10.65 14.20 0.22
CA PHE A 28 -10.93 12.91 -0.42
C PHE A 28 -11.50 11.90 0.60
N PRO A 29 -12.38 10.98 0.16
CA PRO A 29 -12.79 9.86 1.00
C PRO A 29 -11.58 8.98 1.34
N PRO A 30 -11.67 8.12 2.37
CA PRO A 30 -10.58 7.22 2.71
C PRO A 30 -10.17 6.35 1.52
N TYR A 31 -8.87 6.30 1.23
CA TYR A 31 -8.29 5.53 0.13
C TYR A 31 -6.99 4.85 0.56
N ALA A 32 -6.66 3.73 -0.11
CA ALA A 32 -5.42 3.02 0.10
C ALA A 32 -4.27 3.71 -0.64
N SER A 33 -3.06 3.67 -0.10
CA SER A 33 -1.89 4.31 -0.71
C SER A 33 -1.47 3.61 -2.01
N GLY A 34 -1.03 4.37 -3.01
CA GLY A 34 -0.37 3.85 -4.22
C GLY A 34 0.90 3.00 -3.97
N THR A 35 1.42 2.97 -2.74
CA THR A 35 2.50 2.05 -2.34
C THR A 35 2.10 0.56 -2.35
N GLY A 36 0.79 0.27 -2.36
CA GLY A 36 0.27 -1.07 -2.57
C GLY A 36 -1.03 -1.32 -1.80
N TYR A 37 -1.94 -2.07 -2.42
CA TYR A 37 -3.20 -2.52 -1.83
C TYR A 37 -3.67 -3.81 -2.51
N VAL A 38 -4.60 -4.51 -1.86
CA VAL A 38 -5.20 -5.75 -2.38
C VAL A 38 -6.70 -5.55 -2.51
N LEU A 39 -7.25 -5.95 -3.65
CA LEU A 39 -8.68 -5.95 -3.91
C LEU A 39 -9.14 -7.38 -4.20
N SER A 40 -10.29 -7.77 -3.66
CA SER A 40 -10.96 -9.00 -4.12
C SER A 40 -11.47 -8.80 -5.55
N ALA A 41 -11.70 -9.90 -6.27
CA ALA A 41 -12.30 -9.84 -7.60
C ALA A 41 -13.67 -9.13 -7.60
N SER A 42 -14.50 -9.36 -6.57
CA SER A 42 -15.79 -8.68 -6.40
C SER A 42 -15.64 -7.18 -6.16
N ALA A 43 -14.64 -6.75 -5.40
CA ALA A 43 -14.34 -5.34 -5.19
C ALA A 43 -13.93 -4.67 -6.51
N VAL A 44 -13.06 -5.31 -7.30
CA VAL A 44 -12.64 -4.80 -8.62
C VAL A 44 -13.85 -4.65 -9.56
N GLN A 45 -14.72 -5.65 -9.64
CA GLN A 45 -15.93 -5.58 -10.49
C GLN A 45 -16.83 -4.41 -10.09
N LEU A 46 -17.04 -4.20 -8.80
CA LEU A 46 -17.86 -3.10 -8.29
C LEU A 46 -17.22 -1.73 -8.59
N ILE A 47 -15.92 -1.61 -8.37
CA ILE A 47 -15.15 -0.39 -8.69
C ILE A 47 -15.26 -0.07 -10.17
N LEU A 48 -15.05 -1.06 -11.06
CA LEU A 48 -15.15 -0.86 -12.51
C LEU A 48 -16.56 -0.43 -12.93
N LYS A 49 -17.61 -1.00 -12.34
CA LYS A 49 -19.02 -0.65 -12.64
C LYS A 49 -19.34 0.82 -12.32
N VAL A 50 -18.69 1.40 -11.32
CA VAL A 50 -18.96 2.78 -10.87
C VAL A 50 -17.87 3.79 -11.23
N ALA A 51 -16.73 3.32 -11.77
CA ALA A 51 -15.56 4.15 -12.09
C ALA A 51 -15.89 5.30 -13.05
N SER A 52 -16.74 5.05 -14.06
CA SER A 52 -17.15 6.08 -15.03
C SER A 52 -17.94 7.24 -14.41
N ARG A 53 -18.47 7.06 -13.21
CA ARG A 53 -19.15 8.12 -12.48
C ARG A 53 -18.15 9.04 -11.78
N ALA A 54 -16.96 8.54 -11.43
CA ALA A 54 -15.92 9.28 -10.69
C ALA A 54 -15.36 10.44 -11.53
N PRO A 55 -15.03 11.58 -10.89
CA PRO A 55 -14.36 12.65 -11.60
C PRO A 55 -13.02 12.14 -12.14
N PRO A 56 -12.56 12.63 -13.31
CA PRO A 56 -11.23 12.33 -13.79
C PRO A 56 -10.19 12.97 -12.86
N LEU A 57 -9.46 12.13 -12.13
CA LEU A 57 -8.43 12.56 -11.18
C LEU A 57 -7.05 12.10 -11.66
N PRO A 58 -6.01 12.94 -11.50
CA PRO A 58 -4.64 12.59 -11.90
C PRO A 58 -3.93 11.67 -10.90
N LEU A 59 -4.60 11.32 -9.80
CA LEU A 59 -4.11 10.38 -8.78
C LEU A 59 -4.91 9.08 -8.87
N GLU A 60 -4.24 7.99 -9.25
CA GLU A 60 -4.86 6.70 -9.47
C GLU A 60 -5.39 6.08 -8.17
N ASP A 61 -4.67 6.25 -7.07
CA ASP A 61 -5.03 5.69 -5.77
C ASP A 61 -6.25 6.41 -5.16
N VAL A 62 -6.34 7.73 -5.33
CA VAL A 62 -7.53 8.53 -5.00
C VAL A 62 -8.70 8.14 -5.92
N PHE A 63 -8.48 8.00 -7.23
CA PHE A 63 -9.53 7.60 -8.17
C PHE A 63 -10.15 6.25 -7.79
N VAL A 64 -9.31 5.26 -7.46
CA VAL A 64 -9.76 3.94 -6.99
C VAL A 64 -10.51 4.08 -5.66
N GLY A 65 -10.01 4.88 -4.71
CA GLY A 65 -10.68 5.11 -3.43
C GLY A 65 -12.04 5.79 -3.55
N VAL A 66 -12.16 6.81 -4.40
CA VAL A 66 -13.43 7.49 -4.69
C VAL A 66 -14.42 6.52 -5.34
N SER A 67 -13.96 5.73 -6.31
CA SER A 67 -14.77 4.72 -6.97
C SER A 67 -15.23 3.64 -5.99
N ALA A 68 -14.33 3.13 -5.14
CA ALA A 68 -14.65 2.17 -4.09
C ALA A 68 -15.71 2.71 -3.13
N ARG A 69 -15.55 3.97 -2.65
CA ARG A 69 -16.52 4.62 -1.76
C ARG A 69 -17.91 4.73 -2.39
N ARG A 70 -18.00 5.03 -3.68
CA ARG A 70 -19.27 5.11 -4.43
C ARG A 70 -19.92 3.74 -4.63
N GLY A 71 -19.11 2.69 -4.73
CA GLY A 71 -19.58 1.31 -4.65
C GLY A 71 -20.00 0.86 -3.24
N GLY A 72 -19.82 1.71 -2.21
CA GLY A 72 -20.12 1.35 -0.82
C GLY A 72 -18.99 0.59 -0.11
N LEU A 73 -17.78 0.57 -0.67
CA LEU A 73 -16.61 -0.04 -0.05
C LEU A 73 -15.81 0.99 0.76
N ALA A 74 -15.13 0.52 1.80
CA ALA A 74 -14.16 1.30 2.56
C ALA A 74 -12.85 0.50 2.68
N PRO A 75 -11.68 1.16 2.56
CA PRO A 75 -10.41 0.47 2.73
C PRO A 75 -10.23 0.04 4.20
N THR A 76 -9.53 -1.07 4.39
CA THR A 76 -9.06 -1.52 5.72
C THR A 76 -7.53 -1.41 5.76
N GLN A 77 -7.00 -0.88 6.87
CA GLN A 77 -5.57 -0.74 7.05
C GLN A 77 -4.91 -2.09 7.34
N CYS A 78 -3.77 -2.36 6.70
CA CYS A 78 -2.97 -3.56 6.95
C CYS A 78 -1.52 -3.16 7.20
N VAL A 79 -1.03 -3.41 8.42
CA VAL A 79 0.36 -3.08 8.83
C VAL A 79 1.43 -3.84 8.04
N LYS A 80 1.04 -4.88 7.31
CA LYS A 80 1.93 -5.67 6.44
C LYS A 80 2.18 -4.98 5.09
N LEU A 81 1.36 -4.01 4.72
CA LEU A 81 1.61 -3.13 3.58
C LEU A 81 2.45 -1.97 4.10
N ALA A 82 3.76 -2.02 3.86
CA ALA A 82 4.75 -1.17 4.51
C ALA A 82 4.56 0.35 4.30
N GLY A 83 3.76 0.77 3.31
CA GLY A 83 3.63 2.18 2.99
C GLY A 83 4.98 2.79 2.60
N ALA A 84 5.28 3.97 3.14
CA ALA A 84 6.56 4.64 2.94
C ALA A 84 7.67 4.21 3.92
N THR A 85 7.34 3.36 4.90
CA THR A 85 8.28 2.88 5.92
C THR A 85 9.33 1.98 5.29
N HIS A 86 10.60 2.30 5.53
CA HIS A 86 11.72 1.52 5.03
C HIS A 86 12.09 0.43 6.03
N TYR A 87 12.01 -0.83 5.62
CA TYR A 87 12.45 -1.98 6.42
C TYR A 87 13.80 -2.48 5.91
N PRO A 88 14.75 -2.82 6.81
CA PRO A 88 16.01 -3.42 6.40
C PRO A 88 15.73 -4.73 5.65
N LEU A 89 16.52 -5.01 4.60
CA LEU A 89 16.46 -6.27 3.86
C LEU A 89 16.81 -7.42 4.82
N ASP A 90 15.76 -8.10 5.28
CA ASP A 90 15.82 -9.15 6.28
C ASP A 90 14.84 -10.25 5.84
N ARG A 91 15.35 -11.48 5.77
CA ARG A 91 14.58 -12.67 5.39
C ARG A 91 13.34 -12.86 6.26
N CYS A 92 13.39 -12.49 7.54
CA CYS A 92 12.26 -12.62 8.45
C CYS A 92 11.14 -11.63 8.16
N CYS A 93 11.47 -10.34 8.05
CA CYS A 93 10.48 -9.30 7.79
C CYS A 93 9.89 -9.47 6.38
N TYR A 94 10.73 -9.64 5.35
CA TYR A 94 10.28 -9.80 3.97
C TYR A 94 9.61 -11.14 3.70
N GLY A 95 10.03 -12.22 4.37
CA GLY A 95 9.50 -13.57 4.13
C GLY A 95 8.26 -13.94 4.97
N LYS A 96 8.06 -13.34 6.15
CA LYS A 96 6.94 -13.70 7.06
C LYS A 96 5.95 -12.57 7.35
N PHE A 97 6.38 -11.32 7.33
CA PHE A 97 5.57 -10.21 7.84
C PHE A 97 5.05 -9.29 6.74
N LEU A 98 5.93 -8.80 5.87
CA LEU A 98 5.61 -7.82 4.84
C LEU A 98 4.89 -8.48 3.65
N LEU A 99 3.93 -7.76 3.10
CA LEU A 99 3.30 -8.06 1.81
C LEU A 99 3.86 -7.17 0.71
N THR A 100 4.19 -5.92 1.04
CA THR A 100 4.79 -4.96 0.12
C THR A 100 5.89 -4.15 0.82
N SER A 101 6.83 -3.63 0.03
CA SER A 101 7.87 -2.70 0.46
C SER A 101 8.13 -1.70 -0.66
N HIS A 102 8.12 -0.41 -0.36
CA HIS A 102 8.22 0.67 -1.34
C HIS A 102 9.64 1.27 -1.38
N ARG A 103 10.01 1.90 -2.50
CA ARG A 103 11.35 2.49 -2.75
C ARG A 103 12.51 1.48 -2.68
N LEU A 104 12.31 0.31 -3.28
CA LEU A 104 13.39 -0.66 -3.52
C LEU A 104 13.98 -0.44 -4.90
N ASP A 105 15.30 -0.32 -4.97
CA ASP A 105 16.03 -0.34 -6.23
C ASP A 105 15.89 -1.73 -6.89
N PRO A 106 15.95 -1.84 -8.22
CA PRO A 106 15.78 -3.13 -8.92
C PRO A 106 16.70 -4.25 -8.40
N TRP A 107 17.95 -3.93 -8.03
CA TRP A 107 18.89 -4.89 -7.46
C TRP A 107 18.49 -5.35 -6.06
N LYS A 108 17.95 -4.46 -5.22
CA LYS A 108 17.41 -4.80 -3.90
C LYS A 108 16.15 -5.66 -4.02
N MET A 109 15.34 -5.46 -5.07
CA MET A 109 14.21 -6.35 -5.34
C MET A 109 14.67 -7.77 -5.66
N GLN A 110 15.76 -7.92 -6.43
CA GLN A 110 16.35 -9.24 -6.69
C GLN A 110 16.94 -9.87 -5.43
N GLU A 111 17.61 -9.07 -4.59
CA GLU A 111 18.13 -9.53 -3.30
C GLU A 111 16.98 -9.97 -2.38
N ALA A 112 15.93 -9.16 -2.26
CA ALA A 112 14.71 -9.51 -1.53
C ALA A 112 14.08 -10.79 -2.08
N TRP A 113 14.01 -10.95 -3.41
CA TRP A 113 13.49 -12.14 -4.05
C TRP A 113 14.32 -13.39 -3.73
N LYS A 114 15.66 -13.30 -3.74
CA LYS A 114 16.55 -14.40 -3.31
C LYS A 114 16.42 -14.67 -1.81
N LEU A 115 16.19 -13.63 -1.00
CA LEU A 115 15.98 -13.77 0.44
C LEU A 115 14.67 -14.50 0.76
N VAL A 116 13.60 -14.31 -0.02
CA VAL A 116 12.30 -15.00 0.20
C VAL A 116 12.16 -16.29 -0.63
N GLY A 117 12.85 -16.38 -1.75
CA GLY A 117 12.93 -17.54 -2.62
C GLY A 117 13.85 -18.59 -2.00
N GLY A 118 13.29 -19.68 -1.51
CA GLY A 118 14.05 -20.92 -1.38
C GLY A 118 14.14 -21.55 -2.76
N SER A 119 15.35 -21.83 -3.24
CA SER A 119 15.58 -22.80 -4.30
C SER A 119 14.83 -24.09 -3.98
N ASP A 120 13.97 -24.51 -4.91
CA ASP A 120 13.60 -25.89 -5.23
C ASP A 120 13.40 -26.88 -4.07
N GLY A 121 12.14 -27.26 -3.83
CA GLY A 121 11.77 -28.59 -3.33
C GLY A 121 12.13 -28.98 -1.89
N GLU A 122 13.02 -28.27 -1.20
CA GLU A 122 13.56 -28.73 0.09
C GLU A 122 13.51 -27.62 1.16
N ARG A 123 12.29 -27.22 1.55
CA ARG A 123 12.09 -26.33 2.70
C ARG A 123 12.12 -27.13 4.00
N THR A 124 13.28 -27.63 4.38
CA THR A 124 13.50 -28.28 5.70
C THR A 124 13.74 -27.27 6.83
N ALA A 125 14.01 -25.99 6.52
CA ALA A 125 14.23 -24.94 7.51
C ALA A 125 13.21 -23.78 7.41
N PRO A 126 12.57 -23.36 8.52
CA PRO A 126 11.68 -22.20 8.53
C PRO A 126 12.46 -20.91 8.22
N PHE A 127 11.81 -19.91 7.58
CA PHE A 127 12.42 -18.59 7.25
C PHE A 127 13.17 -17.92 8.41
N CYS A 128 12.74 -18.22 9.64
CA CYS A 128 13.35 -17.78 10.89
C CYS A 128 13.19 -18.91 11.91
N SER A 129 14.14 -19.06 12.82
CA SER A 129 13.88 -19.76 14.08
C SER A 129 12.72 -19.09 14.82
N TRP A 130 12.10 -19.78 15.77
CA TRP A 130 11.00 -19.18 16.56
C TRP A 130 11.43 -17.87 17.24
N PHE A 131 12.62 -17.85 17.86
CA PHE A 131 13.19 -16.65 18.49
C PHE A 131 13.49 -15.53 17.49
N GLN A 132 14.10 -15.84 16.35
CA GLN A 132 14.36 -14.85 15.29
C GLN A 132 13.06 -14.31 14.70
N GLY A 133 12.02 -15.15 14.60
CA GLY A 133 10.69 -14.75 14.18
C GLY A 133 10.05 -13.77 15.15
N VAL A 134 10.07 -14.08 16.45
CA VAL A 134 9.50 -13.19 17.49
C VAL A 134 10.25 -11.86 17.54
N LEU A 135 11.59 -11.88 17.59
CA LEU A 135 12.41 -10.65 17.64
C LEU A 135 12.31 -9.84 16.34
N GLY A 136 12.30 -10.51 15.18
CA GLY A 136 12.14 -9.86 13.88
C GLY A 136 10.77 -9.21 13.71
N ILE A 137 9.70 -9.90 14.12
CA ILE A 137 8.34 -9.34 14.13
C ILE A 137 8.24 -8.18 15.11
N LEU A 138 8.79 -8.32 16.33
CA LEU A 138 8.80 -7.24 17.31
C LEU A 138 9.54 -6.02 16.77
N ARG A 139 10.74 -6.20 16.18
CA ARG A 139 11.50 -5.14 15.52
C ARG A 139 10.70 -4.49 14.41
N CYS A 140 10.06 -5.26 13.51
CA CYS A 140 9.27 -4.70 12.43
C CYS A 140 8.03 -3.97 12.95
N ARG A 141 7.37 -4.46 14.01
CA ARG A 141 6.25 -3.75 14.65
C ARG A 141 6.69 -2.45 15.31
N ILE A 142 7.86 -2.43 15.95
CA ILE A 142 8.45 -1.22 16.53
C ILE A 142 8.79 -0.21 15.43
N ILE A 143 9.47 -0.64 14.36
CA ILE A 143 9.78 0.22 13.21
C ILE A 143 8.50 0.76 12.57
N ALA A 144 7.48 -0.08 12.39
CA ALA A 144 6.18 0.33 11.86
C ALA A 144 5.54 1.40 12.75
N TRP A 145 5.52 1.16 14.07
CA TRP A 145 4.93 2.08 15.05
C TRP A 145 5.65 3.43 15.12
N LEU A 146 6.99 3.43 15.08
CA LEU A 146 7.80 4.66 15.10
C LEU A 146 7.63 5.53 13.84
N HIS A 147 7.20 4.93 12.72
CA HIS A 147 7.03 5.63 11.44
C HIS A 147 5.57 5.73 10.98
N SER A 148 4.61 5.35 11.83
CA SER A 148 3.16 5.46 11.55
C SER A 148 2.60 6.83 11.89
#